data_AF-A0A829MAM5-F1
#
_entry.id   AF-A0A829MAM5-F1
#
_cell.length_a   1.000
_cell.length_b   1.000
_cell.length_c   1.000
_cell.angle_alpha   90.00
_cell.angle_beta   90.00
_cell.angle_gamma   90.00
#
_symmetry.space_group_name_H-M   'P 1'
#
loop_
_entity.id
_entity.type
_entity.pdbx_description
1 polymer ?
#
loop_
_entity_poly.entity_id
_entity_poly.type
_entity_poly.pdbx_seq_one_letter_code
_entity_poly.pdbx_strand_id
1 'polypeptide(L)'
;MDRAFGADVPLIEVSKLPVGGPIGVRNALAAAALARAVGTPAVHIARALEVFQVGRHRAELIARVADVAYVDDSKATNPHAAAASIAAYPRVVWIAGGLLKGAAVDDLVRDCADRLGAVVLIGRDRALIAEALARHAPDVPVVAVVTREDAGVQEANVVYVTDEADGGGADLGTRVMAAAVRRASSLARPGDTVLLAPAGASFDQFSGYSERGDRFAAAVHALTG
;
A
#
# COMPACT_ATOMS: atom_id res chain seq x y z
N MET A 1 22.12 12.97 13.32
CA MET A 1 23.57 13.25 13.38
C MET A 1 24.32 12.07 12.77
N ASP A 2 25.45 12.33 12.13
CA ASP A 2 26.45 11.33 11.79
C ASP A 2 27.45 11.22 12.96
N ARG A 3 27.57 10.01 13.50
CA ARG A 3 28.52 9.62 14.54
C ARG A 3 29.49 8.54 14.10
N ALA A 4 29.34 8.05 12.87
CA ALA A 4 30.16 6.97 12.32
C ALA A 4 31.46 7.50 11.72
N PHE A 5 31.42 8.71 11.13
CA PHE A 5 32.57 9.30 10.42
C PHE A 5 32.92 10.72 10.89
N GLY A 6 32.39 11.13 12.05
CA GLY A 6 32.67 12.44 12.67
C GLY A 6 32.02 12.55 14.05
N ALA A 7 32.44 13.55 14.83
CA ALA A 7 31.84 13.84 16.13
C ALA A 7 30.54 14.64 15.94
N ASP A 8 29.40 13.94 16.00
CA ASP A 8 28.04 14.53 15.98
C ASP A 8 27.78 15.50 14.82
N VAL A 9 28.20 15.14 13.60
CA VAL A 9 28.01 16.01 12.43
C VAL A 9 26.52 16.10 12.08
N PRO A 10 25.93 17.30 12.00
CA PRO A 10 24.53 17.46 11.61
C PRO A 10 24.30 16.99 10.17
N LEU A 11 23.22 16.22 9.96
CA LEU A 11 22.79 15.76 8.64
C LEU A 11 21.52 16.49 8.23
N ILE A 12 20.42 16.27 8.94
CA ILE A 12 19.13 16.90 8.70
C ILE A 12 18.28 16.84 9.98
N GLU A 13 17.37 17.80 10.14
CA GLU A 13 16.33 17.73 11.17
C GLU A 13 15.27 16.70 10.76
N VAL A 14 14.79 15.89 11.71
CA VAL A 14 13.80 14.83 11.41
C VAL A 14 12.51 15.41 10.83
N SER A 15 12.12 16.62 11.24
CA SER A 15 10.96 17.35 10.70
C SER A 15 11.10 17.75 9.23
N LYS A 16 12.33 17.81 8.71
CA LYS A 16 12.63 18.14 7.31
C LYS A 16 12.83 16.91 6.43
N LEU A 17 12.73 15.71 7.01
CA LEU A 17 12.82 14.48 6.22
C LEU A 17 11.54 14.29 5.40
N PRO A 18 11.65 14.06 4.08
CA PRO A 18 10.51 13.77 3.21
C PRO A 18 9.73 12.52 3.63
N VAL A 19 10.45 11.50 4.14
CA VAL A 19 9.86 10.32 4.79
C VAL A 19 10.02 10.47 6.30
N GLY A 20 8.96 10.93 6.96
CA GLY A 20 8.90 11.00 8.41
C GLY A 20 8.83 9.62 9.09
N GLY A 21 8.93 9.61 10.42
CA GLY A 21 8.74 8.42 11.25
C GLY A 21 9.97 7.49 11.37
N PRO A 22 9.90 6.47 12.25
CA PRO A 22 11.07 5.67 12.64
C PRO A 22 11.77 4.96 11.47
N ILE A 23 11.01 4.48 10.48
CA ILE A 23 11.58 3.77 9.31
C ILE A 23 12.26 4.76 8.37
N GLY A 24 11.64 5.92 8.09
CA GLY A 24 12.23 6.98 7.27
C GLY A 24 13.55 7.48 7.83
N VAL A 25 13.61 7.69 9.15
CA VAL A 25 14.85 8.07 9.85
C VAL A 25 15.93 6.99 9.72
N ARG A 26 15.59 5.71 9.92
CA ARG A 26 16.56 4.60 9.79
C ARG A 26 17.11 4.49 8.36
N ASN A 27 16.24 4.62 7.36
CA ASN A 27 16.65 4.58 5.96
C ASN A 27 17.56 5.76 5.61
N ALA A 28 17.22 6.97 6.07
CA ALA A 28 18.05 8.16 5.88
C ALA A 28 19.43 8.01 6.54
N LEU A 29 19.48 7.47 7.76
CA LEU A 29 20.74 7.21 8.46
C LEU A 29 21.58 6.13 7.78
N ALA A 30 20.96 5.04 7.33
CA ALA A 30 21.66 3.98 6.60
C ALA A 30 22.23 4.50 5.27
N ALA A 31 21.44 5.24 4.49
CA ALA A 31 21.89 5.87 3.25
C ALA A 31 23.03 6.88 3.50
N ALA A 32 22.92 7.70 4.55
CA ALA A 32 23.97 8.62 4.94
C ALA A 32 25.25 7.87 5.31
N ALA A 33 25.18 6.82 6.12
CA ALA A 33 26.34 6.02 6.50
C ALA A 33 27.04 5.38 5.29
N LEU A 34 26.28 4.82 4.33
CA LEU A 34 26.83 4.30 3.08
C LEU A 34 27.53 5.40 2.25
N ALA A 35 26.89 6.55 2.08
CA ALA A 35 27.47 7.67 1.32
C ALA A 35 28.75 8.20 1.98
N ARG A 36 28.77 8.28 3.32
CA ARG A 36 29.96 8.67 4.09
C ARG A 36 31.09 7.65 3.95
N ALA A 37 30.78 6.35 3.92
CA ALA A 37 31.77 5.29 3.78
C ALA A 37 32.57 5.36 2.48
N VAL A 38 31.99 5.94 1.42
CA VAL A 38 32.67 6.18 0.12
C VAL A 38 33.21 7.61 -0.02
N GLY A 39 33.29 8.36 1.09
CA GLY A 39 33.93 9.68 1.14
C GLY A 39 33.03 10.85 0.78
N THR A 40 31.70 10.68 0.67
CA THR A 40 30.79 11.79 0.37
C THR A 40 30.72 12.77 1.56
N PRO A 41 30.97 14.07 1.37
CA PRO A 41 30.84 15.07 2.43
C PRO A 41 29.43 15.16 3.03
N ALA A 42 29.33 15.38 4.35
CA ALA A 42 28.06 15.48 5.07
C ALA A 42 27.12 16.55 4.51
N VAL A 43 27.65 17.69 4.06
CA VAL A 43 26.87 18.78 3.47
C VAL A 43 26.13 18.36 2.19
N HIS A 44 26.74 17.48 1.37
CA HIS A 44 26.09 16.97 0.17
C HIS A 44 25.00 15.96 0.51
N ILE A 45 25.22 15.13 1.54
CA ILE A 45 24.22 14.20 2.06
C ILE A 45 23.04 14.97 2.66
N ALA A 46 23.30 16.01 3.45
CA ALA A 46 22.29 16.90 4.03
C ALA A 46 21.38 17.48 2.93
N ARG A 47 21.98 18.08 1.89
CA ARG A 47 21.25 18.63 0.75
C ARG A 47 20.47 17.56 0.00
N ALA A 48 21.06 16.38 -0.21
CA ALA A 48 20.39 15.27 -0.88
C ALA A 48 19.16 14.78 -0.10
N LEU A 49 19.27 14.67 1.23
CA LEU A 49 18.15 14.31 2.11
C LEU A 49 17.04 15.36 2.11
N GLU A 50 17.39 16.64 2.00
CA GLU A 50 16.43 17.76 1.98
C GLU A 50 15.61 17.81 0.68
N VAL A 51 16.25 17.53 -0.46
CA VAL A 51 15.56 17.55 -1.77
C VAL A 51 15.03 16.19 -2.20
N PHE A 52 15.31 15.12 -1.44
CA PHE A 52 14.87 13.78 -1.77
C PHE A 52 13.35 13.75 -1.92
N GLN A 53 12.87 13.17 -3.00
CA GLN A 53 11.45 12.92 -3.19
C GLN A 53 11.25 11.42 -3.17
N VAL A 54 10.27 10.99 -2.38
CA VAL A 54 9.86 9.60 -2.36
C VAL A 54 9.37 9.25 -3.76
N GLY A 55 10.03 8.27 -4.38
CA GLY A 55 9.65 7.86 -5.73
C GLY A 55 8.22 7.33 -5.75
N ARG A 56 7.53 7.52 -6.89
CA ARG A 56 6.14 7.08 -7.13
C ARG A 56 5.84 5.69 -6.58
N HIS A 57 4.59 5.51 -6.15
CA HIS A 57 4.05 4.25 -5.60
C HIS A 57 4.71 3.82 -4.28
N ARG A 58 5.20 4.78 -3.49
CA ARG A 58 5.71 4.57 -2.11
C ARG A 58 4.99 5.53 -1.16
N ALA A 59 3.90 5.07 -0.56
CA ALA A 59 3.02 5.89 0.27
C ALA A 59 2.66 7.26 -0.36
N GLU A 60 2.40 7.26 -1.67
CA GLU A 60 2.10 8.45 -2.46
C GLU A 60 0.64 8.86 -2.25
N LEU A 61 0.39 10.06 -1.72
CA LEU A 61 -0.97 10.60 -1.63
C LEU A 61 -1.44 11.01 -3.04
N ILE A 62 -2.44 10.30 -3.56
CA ILE A 62 -3.02 10.56 -4.89
C ILE A 62 -4.03 11.71 -4.83
N ALA A 63 -4.98 11.62 -3.90
CA ALA A 63 -6.05 12.61 -3.76
C ALA A 63 -6.71 12.53 -2.37
N ARG A 64 -7.49 13.58 -2.06
CA ARG A 64 -8.47 13.56 -0.98
C ARG A 64 -9.87 13.74 -1.56
N VAL A 65 -10.78 12.81 -1.28
CA VAL A 65 -12.16 12.83 -1.79
C VAL A 65 -13.10 12.61 -0.61
N ALA A 66 -14.05 13.51 -0.38
CA ALA A 66 -14.98 13.44 0.75
C ALA A 66 -14.30 13.19 2.11
N ASP A 67 -13.18 13.88 2.36
CA ASP A 67 -12.33 13.74 3.56
C ASP A 67 -11.69 12.35 3.75
N VAL A 68 -11.65 11.53 2.70
CA VAL A 68 -10.91 10.27 2.65
C VAL A 68 -9.60 10.47 1.90
N ALA A 69 -8.48 10.04 2.47
CA ALA A 69 -7.18 10.06 1.82
C ALA A 69 -6.98 8.80 0.96
N TYR A 70 -6.51 8.95 -0.29
CA TYR A 70 -6.20 7.84 -1.17
C TYR A 70 -4.69 7.75 -1.37
N VAL A 71 -4.08 6.66 -0.89
CA VAL A 71 -2.63 6.50 -0.85
C VAL A 71 -2.21 5.27 -1.66
N ASP A 72 -1.28 5.49 -2.60
CA ASP A 72 -0.64 4.46 -3.39
C ASP A 72 0.70 4.03 -2.76
N ASP A 73 0.73 2.79 -2.27
CA ASP A 73 1.95 2.10 -1.87
C ASP A 73 2.07 0.75 -2.59
N SER A 74 1.81 0.73 -3.91
CA SER A 74 1.84 -0.49 -4.73
C SER A 74 3.18 -1.23 -4.69
N LYS A 75 4.28 -0.59 -4.27
CA LYS A 75 5.58 -1.25 -4.01
C LYS A 75 5.61 -2.10 -2.74
N ALA A 76 4.61 -2.03 -1.86
CA ALA A 76 4.46 -2.91 -0.71
C ALA A 76 4.03 -4.34 -1.14
N THR A 77 4.91 -5.03 -1.87
CA THR A 77 4.67 -6.33 -2.53
C THR A 77 4.95 -7.54 -1.64
N ASN A 78 5.13 -7.32 -0.33
CA ASN A 78 5.32 -8.37 0.67
C ASN A 78 4.62 -7.99 1.99
N PRO A 79 4.30 -8.97 2.87
CA PRO A 79 3.55 -8.71 4.09
C PRO A 79 4.20 -7.71 5.05
N HIS A 80 5.53 -7.74 5.19
CA HIS A 80 6.25 -6.82 6.07
C HIS A 80 6.14 -5.36 5.60
N ALA A 81 6.26 -5.12 4.29
CA ALA A 81 6.09 -3.79 3.71
C ALA A 81 4.65 -3.29 3.84
N ALA A 82 3.66 -4.16 3.66
CA ALA A 82 2.26 -3.81 3.85
C ALA A 82 1.96 -3.44 5.32
N ALA A 83 2.49 -4.21 6.28
CA ALA A 83 2.36 -3.92 7.71
C ALA A 83 2.92 -2.53 8.05
N ALA A 84 4.13 -2.23 7.55
CA ALA A 84 4.76 -0.92 7.74
C ALA A 84 3.94 0.23 7.16
N SER A 85 3.30 0.02 6.00
CA SER A 85 2.43 1.00 5.36
C SER A 85 1.15 1.25 6.16
N ILE A 86 0.47 0.18 6.58
CA ILE A 86 -0.78 0.27 7.36
C ILE A 86 -0.54 0.97 8.70
N ALA A 87 0.57 0.66 9.38
CA ALA A 87 0.92 1.25 10.67
C ALA A 87 1.11 2.79 10.62
N ALA A 88 1.32 3.38 9.44
CA ALA A 88 1.45 4.82 9.27
C ALA A 88 0.13 5.58 9.39
N TYR A 89 -1.01 4.88 9.38
CA TYR A 89 -2.34 5.48 9.40
C TYR A 89 -3.16 5.00 10.61
N PRO A 90 -4.03 5.87 11.17
CA PRO A 90 -4.84 5.50 12.33
C PRO A 90 -5.91 4.47 11.98
N ARG A 91 -6.50 4.56 10.79
CA ARG A 91 -7.54 3.65 10.28
C ARG A 91 -7.47 3.55 8.76
N VAL A 92 -7.57 2.34 8.23
CA VAL A 92 -7.43 2.07 6.79
C VAL A 92 -8.58 1.26 6.21
N VAL A 93 -8.98 1.61 4.99
CA VAL A 93 -9.65 0.68 4.08
C VAL A 93 -8.57 0.12 3.16
N TRP A 94 -8.23 -1.15 3.38
CA TRP A 94 -7.03 -1.75 2.81
C TRP A 94 -7.34 -2.46 1.49
N ILE A 95 -6.64 -2.10 0.41
CA ILE A 95 -6.67 -2.85 -0.86
C ILE A 95 -5.48 -3.82 -0.87
N ALA A 96 -5.78 -5.12 -0.81
CA ALA A 96 -4.81 -6.19 -0.59
C ALA A 96 -4.89 -7.29 -1.65
N GLY A 97 -3.76 -7.98 -1.87
CA GLY A 97 -3.68 -9.20 -2.66
C GLY A 97 -2.67 -9.17 -3.80
N GLY A 98 -2.86 -10.06 -4.78
CA GLY A 98 -1.87 -10.41 -5.79
C GLY A 98 -1.25 -11.80 -5.52
N LEU A 99 0.06 -11.94 -5.76
CA LEU A 99 0.83 -13.17 -5.55
C LEU A 99 1.69 -13.07 -4.28
N LEU A 100 1.36 -13.86 -3.25
CA LEU A 100 2.08 -13.93 -1.98
C LEU A 100 3.37 -14.76 -2.07
N LYS A 101 3.47 -15.65 -3.06
CA LYS A 101 4.67 -16.49 -3.28
C LYS A 101 5.08 -17.30 -2.04
N GLY A 102 4.10 -17.81 -1.29
CA GLY A 102 4.30 -18.60 -0.08
C GLY A 102 4.58 -17.78 1.18
N ALA A 103 4.50 -16.45 1.12
CA ALA A 103 4.61 -15.62 2.32
C ALA A 103 3.39 -15.80 3.23
N ALA A 104 3.64 -15.96 4.53
CA ALA A 104 2.59 -16.01 5.55
C ALA A 104 2.04 -14.59 5.82
N VAL A 105 0.72 -14.50 6.02
CA VAL A 105 0.00 -13.22 6.24
C VAL A 105 -0.69 -13.14 7.60
N ASP A 106 -0.63 -14.21 8.39
CA ASP A 106 -1.23 -14.29 9.72
C ASP A 106 -0.80 -13.16 10.66
N ASP A 107 0.51 -12.98 10.84
CA ASP A 107 1.03 -11.95 11.74
C ASP A 107 0.75 -10.55 11.20
N LEU A 108 0.81 -10.35 9.88
CA LEU A 108 0.40 -9.10 9.24
C LEU A 108 -1.03 -8.71 9.63
N VAL A 109 -1.98 -9.65 9.49
CA VAL A 109 -3.39 -9.37 9.80
C VAL A 109 -3.59 -9.17 11.30
N ARG A 110 -2.98 -10.01 12.13
CA ARG A 110 -3.07 -9.90 13.59
C ARG A 110 -2.58 -8.55 14.09
N ASP A 111 -1.45 -8.07 13.56
CA ASP A 111 -0.81 -6.84 14.01
C ASP A 111 -1.54 -5.56 13.54
N CYS A 112 -2.35 -5.65 12.49
CA CYS A 112 -3.06 -4.49 11.93
C CYS A 112 -4.57 -4.51 12.12
N ALA A 113 -5.14 -5.58 12.71
CA ALA A 113 -6.58 -5.79 12.83
C ALA A 113 -7.33 -4.60 13.45
N ASP A 114 -6.75 -3.95 14.45
CA ASP A 114 -7.32 -2.79 15.16
C ASP A 114 -7.44 -1.53 14.28
N ARG A 115 -6.67 -1.45 13.20
CA ARG A 115 -6.66 -0.34 12.25
C ARG A 115 -7.53 -0.58 11.02
N LEU A 116 -7.96 -1.82 10.79
CA LEU A 116 -8.73 -2.16 9.60
C LEU A 116 -10.17 -1.68 9.74
N GLY A 117 -10.58 -0.78 8.86
CA GLY A 117 -11.97 -0.37 8.71
C GLY A 117 -12.77 -1.27 7.78
N ALA A 118 -12.12 -1.75 6.72
CA ALA A 118 -12.57 -2.79 5.81
C ALA A 118 -11.39 -3.25 4.95
N VAL A 119 -11.54 -4.39 4.26
CA VAL A 119 -10.55 -4.91 3.31
C VAL A 119 -11.19 -5.20 1.97
N VAL A 120 -10.55 -4.73 0.90
CA VAL A 120 -10.90 -5.04 -0.48
C VAL A 120 -9.80 -5.92 -1.06
N LEU A 121 -10.16 -7.16 -1.39
CA LEU A 121 -9.23 -8.17 -1.88
C LEU A 121 -9.23 -8.24 -3.41
N ILE A 122 -8.03 -8.33 -3.99
CA ILE A 122 -7.78 -8.51 -5.42
C ILE A 122 -6.76 -9.62 -5.66
N GLY A 123 -6.66 -10.10 -6.89
CA GLY A 123 -5.60 -11.03 -7.30
C GLY A 123 -5.79 -12.48 -6.88
N ARG A 124 -4.82 -13.30 -7.26
CA ARG A 124 -4.88 -14.77 -7.20
C ARG A 124 -4.88 -15.32 -5.78
N ASP A 125 -3.99 -14.85 -4.91
CA ASP A 125 -3.80 -15.41 -3.57
C ASP A 125 -4.69 -14.73 -2.50
N ARG A 126 -5.73 -14.01 -2.94
CA ARG A 126 -6.66 -13.30 -2.05
C ARG A 126 -7.31 -14.18 -0.98
N ALA A 127 -7.60 -15.44 -1.29
CA ALA A 127 -8.24 -16.37 -0.37
C ALA A 127 -7.38 -16.60 0.89
N LEU A 128 -6.06 -16.62 0.75
CA LEU A 128 -5.13 -16.76 1.88
C LEU A 128 -5.21 -15.54 2.83
N ILE A 129 -5.41 -14.34 2.28
CA ILE A 129 -5.63 -13.13 3.08
C ILE A 129 -7.01 -13.16 3.72
N ALA A 130 -8.05 -13.60 3.00
CA ALA A 130 -9.39 -13.77 3.54
C ALA A 130 -9.43 -14.75 4.73
N GLU A 131 -8.75 -15.89 4.62
CA GLU A 131 -8.63 -16.89 5.69
C GLU A 131 -7.89 -16.34 6.91
N ALA A 132 -6.88 -15.49 6.71
CA ALA A 132 -6.20 -14.82 7.82
C ALA A 132 -7.09 -13.76 8.49
N LEU A 133 -7.85 -12.99 7.70
CA LEU A 133 -8.84 -12.04 8.21
C LEU A 133 -9.94 -12.73 9.01
N ALA A 134 -10.49 -13.84 8.51
CA ALA A 134 -11.50 -14.60 9.23
C ALA A 134 -11.01 -15.13 10.59
N ARG A 135 -9.72 -15.44 10.71
CA ARG A 135 -9.12 -15.95 11.96
C ARG A 135 -8.75 -14.84 12.94
N HIS A 136 -8.19 -13.73 12.47
CA HIS A 136 -7.59 -12.71 13.33
C HIS A 136 -8.37 -11.39 13.39
N ALA A 137 -9.29 -11.15 12.47
CA ALA A 137 -10.08 -9.93 12.37
C ALA A 137 -11.52 -10.20 11.84
N PRO A 138 -12.30 -11.10 12.48
CA PRO A 138 -13.58 -11.59 11.96
C PRO A 138 -14.66 -10.51 11.80
N ASP A 139 -14.55 -9.40 12.55
CA ASP A 139 -15.51 -8.30 12.52
C ASP A 139 -15.21 -7.27 11.40
N VAL A 140 -14.06 -7.40 10.72
CA VAL A 140 -13.67 -6.49 9.64
C VAL A 140 -14.45 -6.86 8.37
N PRO A 141 -15.18 -5.91 7.76
CA PRO A 141 -15.86 -6.18 6.49
C PRO A 141 -14.86 -6.51 5.37
N VAL A 142 -15.10 -7.61 4.64
CA VAL A 142 -14.24 -8.05 3.54
C VAL A 142 -15.03 -8.16 2.23
N VAL A 143 -14.51 -7.52 1.18
CA VAL A 143 -15.05 -7.59 -0.19
C VAL A 143 -13.97 -8.15 -1.11
N ALA A 144 -14.28 -9.16 -1.92
CA ALA A 144 -13.38 -9.67 -2.94
C ALA A 144 -13.85 -9.24 -4.33
N VAL A 145 -12.98 -8.56 -5.07
CA VAL A 145 -13.19 -8.27 -6.49
C VAL A 145 -12.71 -9.47 -7.28
N VAL A 146 -13.66 -10.16 -7.93
CA VAL A 146 -13.40 -11.37 -8.70
C VAL A 146 -13.71 -11.16 -10.17
N THR A 147 -12.94 -11.84 -11.00
CA THR A 147 -13.21 -11.96 -12.43
C THR A 147 -14.02 -13.23 -12.70
N ARG A 148 -14.64 -13.35 -13.88
CA ARG A 148 -15.38 -14.56 -14.25
C ARG A 148 -14.49 -15.82 -14.26
N GLU A 149 -13.20 -15.67 -14.51
CA GLU A 149 -12.22 -16.76 -14.54
C GLU A 149 -11.75 -17.17 -13.14
N ASP A 150 -11.96 -16.29 -12.14
CA ASP A 150 -11.52 -16.46 -10.76
C ASP A 150 -12.65 -16.90 -9.80
N ALA A 151 -13.82 -17.29 -10.32
CA ALA A 151 -14.97 -17.74 -9.54
C ALA A 151 -14.72 -19.13 -8.91
N GLY A 152 -13.79 -19.20 -7.96
CA GLY A 152 -13.50 -20.37 -7.14
C GLY A 152 -14.42 -20.48 -5.92
N VAL A 153 -13.95 -21.24 -4.92
CA VAL A 153 -14.66 -21.49 -3.66
C VAL A 153 -14.97 -20.17 -2.96
N GLN A 154 -16.22 -20.02 -2.51
CA GLN A 154 -16.67 -18.85 -1.77
C GLN A 154 -16.36 -19.05 -0.28
N GLU A 155 -15.53 -18.18 0.28
CA GLU A 155 -15.22 -18.10 1.70
C GLU A 155 -16.39 -17.50 2.48
N ALA A 156 -16.67 -18.08 3.66
CA ALA A 156 -17.67 -17.54 4.56
C ALA A 156 -17.26 -16.11 5.00
N ASN A 157 -18.22 -15.17 4.91
CA ASN A 157 -18.08 -13.75 5.27
C ASN A 157 -17.30 -12.86 4.28
N VAL A 158 -17.04 -13.32 3.06
CA VAL A 158 -16.50 -12.47 1.98
C VAL A 158 -17.62 -12.15 0.98
N VAL A 159 -17.83 -10.86 0.71
CA VAL A 159 -18.75 -10.44 -0.35
C VAL A 159 -18.01 -10.46 -1.69
N TYR A 160 -18.39 -11.37 -2.57
CA TYR A 160 -17.84 -11.44 -3.93
C TYR A 160 -18.57 -10.48 -4.85
N VAL A 161 -17.80 -9.66 -5.55
CA VAL A 161 -18.30 -8.76 -6.58
C VAL A 161 -17.64 -9.17 -7.88
N THR A 162 -18.45 -9.72 -8.78
CA THR A 162 -18.04 -9.93 -10.17
C THR A 162 -18.07 -8.58 -10.89
N ASP A 163 -16.96 -8.20 -11.49
CA ASP A 163 -17.00 -7.14 -12.50
C ASP A 163 -17.55 -7.77 -13.79
N GLU A 164 -18.88 -7.71 -13.96
CA GLU A 164 -19.47 -8.02 -15.25
C GLU A 164 -18.92 -7.01 -16.25
N ALA A 165 -18.31 -7.51 -17.32
CA ALA A 165 -17.76 -6.65 -18.36
C ALA A 165 -18.89 -5.80 -18.94
N ASP A 166 -18.96 -4.53 -18.52
CA ASP A 166 -19.87 -3.53 -19.06
C ASP A 166 -19.41 -3.14 -20.47
N GLY A 167 -19.44 -4.08 -21.43
CA GLY A 167 -19.33 -3.89 -22.89
C GLY A 167 -18.16 -3.05 -23.45
N GLY A 168 -17.31 -2.49 -22.60
CA GLY A 168 -16.38 -1.41 -22.87
C GLY A 168 -14.99 -1.96 -22.71
N GLY A 169 -14.21 -1.91 -23.78
CA GLY A 169 -12.93 -2.60 -23.96
C GLY A 169 -11.77 -2.17 -23.04
N ALA A 170 -12.02 -1.75 -21.80
CA ALA A 170 -11.00 -1.58 -20.78
C ALA A 170 -10.35 -2.94 -20.47
N ASP A 171 -9.03 -2.97 -20.29
CA ASP A 171 -8.29 -4.18 -19.93
C ASP A 171 -8.61 -4.68 -18.50
N LEU A 172 -8.16 -5.90 -18.19
CA LEU A 172 -8.42 -6.55 -16.91
C LEU A 172 -7.96 -5.72 -15.70
N GLY A 173 -6.73 -5.22 -15.72
CA GLY A 173 -6.15 -4.48 -14.59
C GLY A 173 -6.92 -3.19 -14.30
N THR A 174 -7.35 -2.49 -15.35
CA THR A 174 -8.21 -1.29 -15.24
C THR A 174 -9.53 -1.62 -14.56
N ARG A 175 -10.20 -2.66 -15.05
CA ARG A 175 -11.49 -3.12 -14.54
C ARG A 175 -11.43 -3.52 -13.06
N VAL A 176 -10.48 -4.39 -12.70
CA VAL A 176 -10.26 -4.83 -11.32
C VAL A 176 -9.96 -3.66 -10.39
N MET A 177 -9.05 -2.76 -10.78
CA MET A 177 -8.68 -1.65 -9.92
C MET A 177 -9.80 -0.62 -9.78
N ALA A 178 -10.55 -0.33 -10.85
CA ALA A 178 -11.70 0.54 -10.77
C ALA A 178 -12.78 -0.03 -9.84
N ALA A 179 -13.07 -1.33 -9.93
CA ALA A 179 -13.98 -2.00 -9.01
C ALA A 179 -13.46 -1.96 -7.56
N ALA A 180 -12.17 -2.20 -7.34
CA ALA A 180 -11.56 -2.16 -6.00
C ALA A 180 -11.65 -0.77 -5.37
N VAL A 181 -11.32 0.29 -6.12
CA VAL A 181 -11.41 1.68 -5.64
C VAL A 181 -12.85 2.08 -5.36
N ARG A 182 -13.81 1.73 -6.22
CA ARG A 182 -15.25 1.99 -5.96
C ARG A 182 -15.72 1.31 -4.67
N ARG A 183 -15.35 0.05 -4.46
CA ARG A 183 -15.72 -0.69 -3.23
C ARG A 183 -15.04 -0.10 -2.01
N ALA A 184 -13.76 0.21 -2.08
CA ALA A 184 -13.04 0.85 -0.99
C ALA A 184 -13.67 2.20 -0.62
N SER A 185 -14.00 3.03 -1.62
CA SER A 185 -14.69 4.31 -1.41
C SER A 185 -16.06 4.13 -0.73
N SER A 186 -16.83 3.11 -1.07
CA SER A 186 -18.14 2.85 -0.44
C SER A 186 -18.06 2.37 1.02
N LEU A 187 -16.91 1.84 1.43
CA LEU A 187 -16.67 1.31 2.77
C LEU A 187 -15.98 2.36 3.68
N ALA A 188 -15.31 3.33 3.08
CA ALA A 188 -14.60 4.39 3.78
C ALA A 188 -15.54 5.43 4.40
N ARG A 189 -15.10 6.03 5.51
CA ARG A 189 -15.75 7.14 6.19
C ARG A 189 -14.84 8.37 6.19
N PRO A 190 -15.38 9.59 6.35
CA PRO A 190 -14.56 10.79 6.55
C PRO A 190 -13.47 10.57 7.60
N GLY A 191 -12.23 10.92 7.27
CA GLY A 191 -11.05 10.70 8.09
C GLY A 191 -10.30 9.37 7.86
N ASP A 192 -10.88 8.41 7.11
CA ASP A 192 -10.20 7.16 6.75
C ASP A 192 -9.13 7.37 5.67
N THR A 193 -8.20 6.40 5.59
CA THR A 193 -7.28 6.25 4.45
C THR A 193 -7.66 5.02 3.62
N VAL A 194 -7.96 5.19 2.33
CA VAL A 194 -7.97 4.10 1.36
C VAL A 194 -6.52 3.85 0.93
N LEU A 195 -5.98 2.69 1.29
CA LEU A 195 -4.56 2.37 1.12
C LEU A 195 -4.37 1.19 0.17
N LEU A 196 -3.68 1.41 -0.96
CA LEU A 196 -3.16 0.34 -1.79
C LEU A 196 -1.79 -0.11 -1.25
N ALA A 197 -1.78 -1.15 -0.41
CA ALA A 197 -0.56 -1.77 0.13
C ALA A 197 -0.66 -3.30 0.00
N PRO A 198 -0.46 -3.86 -1.21
CA PRO A 198 -1.07 -5.13 -1.61
C PRO A 198 -0.55 -6.37 -0.88
N ALA A 199 0.59 -6.32 -0.19
CA ALA A 199 1.28 -7.47 0.42
C ALA A 199 1.73 -8.57 -0.56
N GLY A 200 1.30 -8.53 -1.83
CA GLY A 200 1.69 -9.46 -2.89
C GLY A 200 2.19 -8.77 -4.16
N ALA A 201 2.90 -9.54 -4.98
CA ALA A 201 3.35 -9.11 -6.30
C ALA A 201 2.15 -8.99 -7.26
N SER A 202 2.28 -8.17 -8.31
CA SER A 202 1.16 -7.74 -9.18
C SER A 202 0.95 -8.58 -10.46
N PHE A 203 1.87 -9.51 -10.75
CA PHE A 203 2.01 -10.14 -12.07
C PHE A 203 0.86 -11.08 -12.47
N ASP A 204 -0.10 -11.30 -11.58
CA ASP A 204 -1.32 -12.04 -11.83
C ASP A 204 -2.39 -11.20 -12.54
N GLN A 205 -2.44 -9.89 -12.32
CA GLN A 205 -3.48 -9.00 -12.87
C GLN A 205 -2.93 -7.76 -13.59
N PHE A 206 -1.63 -7.47 -13.44
CA PHE A 206 -0.96 -6.28 -13.96
C PHE A 206 0.43 -6.65 -14.49
N SER A 207 0.97 -5.83 -15.41
CA SER A 207 2.34 -6.00 -15.92
C SER A 207 3.43 -5.66 -14.90
N GLY A 208 3.08 -4.96 -13.82
CA GLY A 208 4.01 -4.59 -12.75
C GLY A 208 3.36 -3.72 -11.67
N TYR A 209 4.09 -3.50 -10.57
CA TYR A 209 3.57 -2.67 -9.48
C TYR A 209 3.31 -1.23 -9.93
N SER A 210 4.10 -0.71 -10.89
CA SER A 210 3.93 0.65 -11.41
C SER A 210 2.60 0.76 -12.13
N GLU A 211 2.28 -0.19 -13.03
CA GLU A 211 0.97 -0.21 -13.68
C GLU A 211 -0.15 -0.32 -12.64
N ARG A 212 -0.04 -1.23 -11.67
CA ARG A 212 -1.06 -1.37 -10.61
C ARG A 212 -1.30 -0.04 -9.87
N GLY A 213 -0.24 0.69 -9.54
CA GLY A 213 -0.33 2.01 -8.90
C GLY A 213 -0.89 3.09 -9.83
N ASP A 214 -0.48 3.12 -11.11
CA ASP A 214 -1.02 4.03 -12.12
C ASP A 214 -2.53 3.80 -12.34
N ARG A 215 -2.99 2.54 -12.38
CA ARG A 215 -4.42 2.20 -12.47
C ARG A 215 -5.18 2.64 -11.21
N PHE A 216 -4.57 2.53 -10.03
CA PHE A 216 -5.17 3.01 -8.79
C PHE A 216 -5.32 4.53 -8.82
N ALA A 217 -4.27 5.26 -9.21
CA ALA A 217 -4.32 6.71 -9.34
C ALA A 217 -5.41 7.15 -10.33
N ALA A 218 -5.47 6.52 -11.51
CA ALA A 218 -6.50 6.79 -12.51
C ALA A 218 -7.92 6.53 -11.97
N ALA A 219 -8.13 5.40 -11.28
CA ALA A 219 -9.43 5.06 -10.69
C ALA A 219 -9.84 6.03 -9.57
N VAL A 220 -8.89 6.52 -8.77
CA VAL A 220 -9.13 7.55 -7.74
C VAL A 220 -9.52 8.88 -8.37
N HIS A 221 -8.81 9.32 -9.41
CA HIS A 221 -9.17 10.55 -10.12
C HIS A 221 -10.56 10.48 -10.75
N ALA A 222 -10.99 9.31 -11.21
CA ALA A 222 -12.34 9.10 -11.72
C ALA A 222 -13.45 9.24 -10.65
N LEU A 223 -13.15 9.17 -9.35
CA LEU A 223 -14.12 9.44 -8.28
C LEU A 223 -14.45 10.93 -8.12
N THR A 224 -13.58 11.80 -8.62
CA THR A 224 -13.70 13.27 -8.49
C THR A 224 -14.34 13.95 -9.70
N GLY A 225 -14.58 13.18 -10.78
CA GLY A 225 -15.15 13.66 -12.04
C GLY A 225 -16.68 13.67 -12.06
#